data_AF-A0A937YD88-F1
#
_entry.id   AF-A0A937YD88-F1
#
_cell.length_a   1.000
_cell.length_b   1.000
_cell.length_c   1.000
_cell.angle_alpha   90.00
_cell.angle_beta   90.00
_cell.angle_gamma   90.00
#
_symmetry.space_group_name_H-M   'P 1'
#
loop_
_entity.id
_entity.type
_entity.pdbx_description
1 polymer ?
#
loop_
_entity_poly.entity_id
_entity_poly.type
_entity_poly.pdbx_seq_one_letter_code
_entity_poly.pdbx_strand_id
1 'polypeptide(L)'
;MRPRMDNDQLLAQPAFRNFWFGRLASTAANQIFALVIGWELYELTGSAWWLGVSGLVQFVPSLLSFLFAGDLADRVDRRSILIWVMVAMSGMAAALWVASLMNAVSVPLLLGIGALLGLVRPFQM
;
A
#
# COMPACT_ATOMS: atom_id res chain seq x y z
N MET A 1 -29.24 -0.05 28.57
CA MET A 1 -28.14 0.91 28.30
C MET A 1 -26.83 0.12 28.29
N ARG A 2 -26.08 0.09 27.18
CA ARG A 2 -24.74 -0.52 27.16
C ARG A 2 -23.76 0.47 27.83
N PRO A 3 -22.93 0.05 28.80
CA PRO A 3 -21.98 0.94 29.45
C PRO A 3 -21.01 1.51 28.41
N ARG A 4 -20.70 2.80 28.55
CA ARG A 4 -19.75 3.52 27.69
C ARG A 4 -18.36 2.99 28.03
N MET A 5 -17.76 2.21 27.13
CA MET A 5 -16.39 1.74 27.32
C MET A 5 -15.45 2.92 27.14
N ASP A 6 -14.69 3.26 28.18
CA ASP A 6 -13.65 4.28 28.11
C ASP A 6 -12.51 3.82 27.16
N ASN A 7 -11.88 4.76 26.46
CA ASN A 7 -10.83 4.46 25.47
C ASN A 7 -9.69 3.60 26.04
N ASP A 8 -9.40 3.77 27.33
CA ASP A 8 -8.36 3.02 28.05
C ASP A 8 -8.70 1.53 28.14
N GLN A 9 -9.99 1.18 28.22
CA GLN A 9 -10.47 -0.20 28.23
C GLN A 9 -10.39 -0.87 26.85
N LEU A 10 -10.46 -0.08 25.76
CA LEU A 10 -10.29 -0.57 24.40
C LEU A 10 -8.83 -0.88 24.09
N LEU A 11 -7.91 0.02 24.46
CA LEU A 11 -6.46 -0.17 24.27
C LEU A 11 -5.89 -1.28 25.15
N ALA A 12 -6.56 -1.62 26.26
CA ALA A 12 -6.21 -2.76 27.10
C ALA A 12 -6.44 -4.11 26.41
N GLN A 13 -7.31 -4.20 25.39
CA GLN A 13 -7.52 -5.43 24.64
C GLN A 13 -6.39 -5.66 23.62
N PRO A 14 -5.59 -6.74 23.74
CA PRO A 14 -4.43 -6.96 22.87
C PRO A 14 -4.78 -7.05 21.38
N ALA A 15 -5.94 -7.64 21.05
CA ALA A 15 -6.40 -7.77 19.67
C ALA A 15 -6.70 -6.40 19.03
N PHE A 16 -7.42 -5.54 19.77
CA PHE A 16 -7.73 -4.19 19.30
C PHE A 16 -6.46 -3.34 19.17
N ARG A 17 -5.58 -3.39 20.17
CA ARG A 17 -4.30 -2.67 20.16
C ARG A 17 -3.44 -3.04 18.95
N ASN A 18 -3.26 -4.33 18.70
CA ASN A 18 -2.45 -4.82 17.58
C ASN A 18 -3.05 -4.43 16.22
N PHE A 19 -4.38 -4.54 16.09
CA PHE A 19 -5.09 -4.10 14.89
C PHE A 19 -4.93 -2.59 14.67
N TRP A 20 -5.10 -1.78 15.71
CA TRP A 20 -5.05 -0.33 15.63
C TRP A 20 -3.65 0.17 15.21
N PHE A 21 -2.60 -0.33 15.85
CA PHE A 21 -1.23 0.01 15.46
C PHE A 21 -0.89 -0.50 14.06
N GLY A 22 -1.31 -1.72 13.72
CA GLY A 22 -1.13 -2.27 12.38
C GLY A 22 -1.81 -1.41 11.31
N ARG A 23 -3.04 -0.98 11.57
CA ARG A 23 -3.81 -0.12 10.66
C ARG A 23 -3.21 1.28 10.51
N LEU A 24 -2.71 1.86 11.59
CA LEU A 24 -2.00 3.14 11.52
C LEU A 24 -0.71 3.03 10.73
N ALA A 25 0.12 2.04 11.07
CA ALA A 25 1.40 1.81 10.39
C ALA A 25 1.20 1.54 8.90
N SER A 26 0.22 0.70 8.53
CA SER A 26 -0.07 0.42 7.13
C SER A 26 -0.58 1.65 6.40
N THR A 27 -1.42 2.47 7.04
CA THR A 27 -1.94 3.70 6.43
C THR A 27 -0.81 4.71 6.21
N ALA A 28 0.06 4.91 7.19
CA ALA A 28 1.23 5.77 7.07
C ALA A 28 2.18 5.28 5.95
N ALA A 29 2.48 3.97 5.92
CA ALA A 29 3.31 3.37 4.89
C ALA A 29 2.73 3.62 3.48
N ASN A 30 1.42 3.46 3.29
CA ASN A 30 0.77 3.75 2.01
C ASN A 30 0.94 5.21 1.57
N GLN A 31 0.83 6.17 2.50
CA GLN A 31 0.99 7.60 2.18
C GLN A 31 2.44 7.95 1.84
N ILE A 32 3.40 7.41 2.61
CA ILE A 32 4.82 7.58 2.35
C ILE A 32 5.19 6.97 0.99
N PHE A 33 4.70 5.78 0.66
CA PHE A 33 5.03 5.14 -0.61
C PHE A 33 4.50 5.94 -1.81
N ALA A 34 3.27 6.47 -1.72
CA ALA A 34 2.72 7.36 -2.73
C ALA A 34 3.54 8.64 -2.89
N LEU A 35 3.98 9.25 -1.78
CA LEU A 35 4.85 10.41 -1.78
C LEU A 35 6.20 10.11 -2.46
N VAL A 36 6.84 9.00 -2.08
CA VAL A 36 8.15 8.60 -2.61
C VAL A 36 8.09 8.40 -4.13
N ILE A 37 7.11 7.65 -4.63
CA ILE A 37 6.97 7.41 -6.07
C ILE A 37 6.73 8.72 -6.82
N GLY A 38 5.85 9.58 -6.30
CA GLY A 38 5.57 10.87 -6.92
C GLY A 38 6.80 11.78 -6.95
N TRP A 39 7.49 11.90 -5.81
CA TRP A 39 8.65 12.78 -5.69
C TRP A 39 9.82 12.32 -6.57
N GLU A 40 10.19 11.05 -6.51
CA GLU A 40 11.29 10.48 -7.32
C GLU A 40 11.01 10.60 -8.83
N LEU A 41 9.76 10.33 -9.23
CA LEU A 41 9.40 10.45 -10.64
C LEU A 41 9.49 11.90 -11.13
N TYR A 42 9.13 12.86 -10.27
CA TYR A 42 9.27 14.28 -10.57
C TYR A 42 10.74 14.70 -10.61
N GLU A 43 11.56 14.23 -9.67
CA GLU A 43 13.00 14.52 -9.62
C GLU A 43 13.73 14.02 -10.87
N LEU A 44 13.38 12.83 -11.36
CA LEU A 44 13.95 12.26 -12.58
C LEU A 44 13.48 12.92 -13.87
N THR A 45 12.25 13.43 -13.94
CA THR A 45 11.63 13.86 -15.20
C THR A 45 11.35 15.37 -15.30
N GLY A 46 11.29 16.07 -14.16
CA GLY A 46 10.89 17.47 -14.05
C GLY A 46 9.48 17.79 -14.53
N SER A 47 8.63 16.78 -14.79
CA SER A 47 7.38 16.96 -15.54
C SER A 47 6.15 16.42 -14.83
N ALA A 48 5.12 17.26 -14.75
CA ALA A 48 3.80 16.90 -14.23
C ALA A 48 3.08 15.83 -15.07
N TRP A 49 3.46 15.65 -16.34
CA TRP A 49 2.91 14.61 -17.20
C TRP A 49 3.14 13.21 -16.62
N TRP A 50 4.38 12.93 -16.17
CA TRP A 50 4.73 11.62 -15.61
C TRP A 50 4.02 11.35 -14.29
N LEU A 51 3.73 12.38 -13.51
CA LEU A 51 2.90 12.26 -12.30
C LEU A 51 1.46 11.85 -12.62
N GLY A 52 0.87 12.40 -13.68
CA GLY A 52 -0.44 11.97 -14.17
C GLY A 52 -0.42 10.51 -14.65
N VAL A 53 0.60 10.15 -15.43
CA VAL A 53 0.79 8.77 -15.91
C VAL A 53 0.95 7.78 -14.75
N SER A 54 1.75 8.11 -13.73
CA SER A 54 1.93 7.22 -12.57
C SER A 54 0.64 7.02 -11.78
N GLY A 55 -0.19 8.06 -11.67
CA GLY A 55 -1.53 7.95 -11.09
C GLY A 55 -2.43 6.99 -11.90
N LEU A 56 -2.45 7.13 -13.22
CA LEU A 56 -3.22 6.23 -14.10
C LEU A 56 -2.73 4.77 -14.03
N VAL A 57 -1.41 4.57 -14.03
CA VAL A 57 -0.78 3.25 -13.93
C VAL A 57 -1.07 2.58 -12.58
N GLN A 58 -1.27 3.34 -11.51
CA GLN A 58 -1.73 2.79 -10.23
C GLN A 58 -3.24 2.54 -10.22
N PHE A 59 -4.02 3.43 -10.84
CA PHE A 59 -5.47 3.39 -10.82
C PHE A 59 -6.05 2.23 -11.63
N VAL A 60 -5.59 2.04 -12.88
CA VAL A 60 -6.15 1.02 -13.79
C VAL A 60 -6.04 -0.38 -13.19
N PRO A 61 -4.87 -0.84 -12.71
CA PRO A 61 -4.76 -2.16 -12.12
C PRO A 61 -5.51 -2.27 -10.79
N SER A 62 -5.57 -1.18 -10.01
CA SER A 62 -6.37 -1.14 -8.78
C SER A 62 -7.85 -1.34 -9.06
N LEU A 63 -8.38 -0.71 -10.11
CA LEU A 63 -9.77 -0.85 -10.51
C LEU A 63 -10.09 -2.29 -10.96
N LEU A 64 -9.18 -2.89 -11.73
CA LEU A 64 -9.32 -4.29 -12.17
C LEU A 64 -9.25 -5.25 -10.97
N SER A 65 -8.23 -5.11 -10.12
CA SER A 65 -8.06 -5.92 -8.93
C SER A 65 -9.24 -5.79 -7.96
N PHE A 66 -9.86 -4.62 -7.84
CA PHE A 66 -11.01 -4.42 -6.95
C PHE A 66 -12.18 -5.36 -7.29
N LEU A 67 -12.43 -5.61 -8.58
CA LEU A 67 -13.49 -6.53 -9.02
C LEU A 67 -13.19 -7.98 -8.58
N PHE A 68 -11.93 -8.41 -8.64
CA PHE A 68 -11.51 -9.76 -8.24
C PHE A 68 -11.31 -9.90 -6.73
N ALA A 69 -10.94 -8.81 -6.05
CA ALA A 69 -10.66 -8.81 -4.62
C ALA A 69 -11.88 -9.20 -3.78
N GLY A 70 -13.09 -8.82 -4.21
CA GLY A 70 -14.33 -9.21 -3.54
C GLY A 70 -14.55 -10.72 -3.53
N ASP A 71 -14.53 -11.37 -4.71
CA ASP A 71 -14.73 -12.83 -4.79
C ASP A 71 -13.61 -13.61 -4.07
N LEU A 72 -12.36 -13.14 -4.12
CA LEU A 72 -11.26 -13.78 -3.41
C LEU A 72 -11.39 -13.64 -1.88
N ALA A 73 -11.84 -12.48 -1.39
CA ALA A 73 -12.00 -12.21 0.04
C ALA A 73 -13.11 -13.05 0.70
N ASP A 74 -14.05 -13.58 -0.09
CA ASP A 74 -15.11 -14.45 0.38
C ASP A 74 -14.69 -15.93 0.44
N ARG A 75 -13.66 -16.32 -0.32
CA ARG A 75 -13.20 -17.72 -0.44
C ARG A 75 -11.94 -18.04 0.36
N VAL A 76 -11.10 -17.04 0.61
CA VAL A 76 -9.79 -17.20 1.25
C VAL A 76 -9.79 -16.53 2.61
N ASP A 77 -9.08 -17.11 3.57
CA ASP A 77 -8.86 -16.48 4.88
C ASP A 77 -8.25 -15.08 4.72
N ARG A 78 -9.01 -14.07 5.17
CA ARG A 78 -8.60 -12.65 5.12
C ARG A 78 -7.26 -12.41 5.80
N ARG A 79 -6.97 -13.09 6.91
CA ARG A 79 -5.70 -12.90 7.61
C ARG A 79 -4.53 -13.29 6.72
N SER A 80 -4.65 -14.41 6.00
CA SER A 80 -3.64 -14.90 5.08
C SER A 80 -3.44 -13.94 3.90
N ILE A 81 -4.53 -13.43 3.30
CA ILE A 81 -4.46 -12.41 2.24
C ILE A 81 -3.70 -11.17 2.73
N LEU A 82 -4.07 -10.63 3.89
CA LEU A 82 -3.45 -9.44 4.46
C LEU A 82 -1.94 -9.62 4.68
N ILE A 83 -1.50 -10.78 5.16
CA ILE A 83 -0.08 -11.08 5.36
C ILE A 83 0.66 -11.05 4.02
N TRP A 84 0.15 -11.73 3.00
CA TRP A 84 0.78 -11.77 1.68
C TRP A 84 0.86 -10.40 1.02
N VAL A 85 -0.20 -9.60 1.14
CA VAL A 85 -0.24 -8.22 0.65
C VAL A 85 0.82 -7.36 1.34
N MET A 86 0.92 -7.45 2.67
CA MET A 86 1.93 -6.70 3.42
C MET A 86 3.35 -7.13 3.05
N VAL A 87 3.62 -8.44 2.92
CA VAL A 87 4.93 -8.95 2.47
C VAL A 87 5.26 -8.45 1.07
N ALA A 88 4.31 -8.50 0.14
CA ALA A 88 4.51 -8.02 -1.23
C ALA A 88 4.81 -6.50 -1.26
N MET A 89 4.04 -5.69 -0.53
CA MET A 89 4.24 -4.25 -0.46
C MET A 89 5.57 -3.88 0.23
N SER A 90 5.94 -4.58 1.31
CA SER A 90 7.24 -4.42 1.94
C SER A 90 8.39 -4.82 1.01
N GLY A 91 8.22 -5.88 0.22
CA GLY A 91 9.18 -6.28 -0.82
C GLY A 91 9.36 -5.22 -1.90
N MET A 92 8.27 -4.60 -2.37
CA MET A 92 8.33 -3.48 -3.31
C MET A 92 9.05 -2.26 -2.72
N ALA A 93 8.76 -1.91 -1.47
CA ALA A 93 9.41 -0.81 -0.78
C ALA A 93 10.92 -1.08 -0.58
N ALA A 94 11.29 -2.31 -0.21
CA ALA A 94 12.68 -2.72 -0.09
C ALA A 94 13.41 -2.70 -1.44
N ALA A 95 12.75 -3.16 -2.52
CA ALA A 95 13.31 -3.10 -3.87
C ALA A 95 13.58 -1.65 -4.31
N LEU A 96 12.65 -0.74 -4.04
CA LEU A 96 12.84 0.68 -4.34
C LEU A 96 13.96 1.29 -3.49
N TRP A 97 14.03 0.93 -2.20
CA TRP A 97 15.10 1.38 -1.32
C TRP A 97 16.48 0.92 -1.80
N VAL A 98 16.63 -0.34 -2.19
CA VAL A 98 17.88 -0.88 -2.76
C VAL A 98 18.22 -0.18 -4.08
N ALA A 99 17.24 0.03 -4.96
CA ALA A 99 17.45 0.74 -6.22
C ALA A 99 17.92 2.19 -5.99
N SER A 100 17.39 2.86 -4.96
CA SER A 100 17.82 4.19 -4.53
C SER A 100 19.27 4.19 -4.06
N LEU A 101 19.68 3.24 -3.21
CA LEU A 101 21.07 3.10 -2.77
C LEU A 101 22.06 2.87 -3.93
N MET A 102 21.61 2.20 -4.98
CA MET A 102 22.42 1.91 -6.17
C MET A 102 22.37 3.03 -7.23
N ASN A 103 21.62 4.11 -7.00
CA ASN A 103 21.29 5.13 -8.01
C ASN A 103 20.73 4.52 -9.31
N ALA A 104 19.99 3.41 -9.18
CA ALA A 104 19.39 2.67 -10.29
C ALA A 104 17.89 2.98 -10.44
N VAL A 105 17.39 4.00 -9.75
CA VAL A 105 16.00 4.45 -9.88
C VAL A 105 15.79 4.98 -11.29
N SER A 106 14.74 4.49 -11.94
CA SER A 106 14.38 4.88 -13.30
C SER A 106 12.88 4.98 -13.45
N VAL A 107 12.43 5.76 -14.43
CA VAL A 107 10.99 5.94 -14.74
C VAL A 107 10.28 4.59 -14.95
N PRO A 108 10.80 3.62 -15.73
CA PRO A 108 10.14 2.33 -15.90
C PRO A 108 10.04 1.52 -14.60
N LEU A 109 11.06 1.59 -13.73
CA LEU A 109 11.04 0.93 -12.43
C LEU A 109 9.94 1.51 -11.53
N LEU A 110 9.86 2.84 -11.44
CA LEU A 110 8.85 3.53 -10.63
C LEU A 110 7.43 3.25 -11.12
N LEU A 111 7.21 3.26 -12.45
CA LEU A 111 5.92 2.91 -13.04
C LEU A 111 5.59 1.42 -12.86
N GLY A 112 6.57 0.53 -12.99
CA GLY A 112 6.40 -0.91 -12.74
C GLY A 112 6.00 -1.20 -11.30
N ILE A 113 6.69 -0.59 -10.33
CA ILE A 113 6.33 -0.67 -8.90
C ILE A 113 4.96 -0.05 -8.66
N GLY A 114 4.66 1.10 -9.27
CA GLY A 114 3.33 1.72 -9.20
C GLY A 114 2.22 0.80 -9.71
N ALA A 115 2.43 0.12 -10.83
CA ALA A 115 1.46 -0.84 -11.39
C ALA A 115 1.23 -2.02 -10.44
N LEU A 116 2.31 -2.59 -9.89
CA LEU A 116 2.24 -3.69 -8.93
C LEU A 116 1.54 -3.27 -7.63
N LEU A 117 1.82 -2.05 -7.15
CA LEU A 117 1.09 -1.48 -6.03
C LEU A 117 -0.40 -1.35 -6.35
N GLY A 118 -0.75 -0.82 -7.52
CA GLY A 118 -2.13 -0.76 -7.99
C GLY A 118 -2.81 -2.13 -7.94
N LEU A 119 -2.12 -3.18 -8.39
CA LEU A 119 -2.65 -4.55 -8.38
C LEU A 119 -2.86 -5.12 -6.97
N VAL A 120 -1.89 -4.94 -6.08
CA VAL A 120 -1.84 -5.64 -4.79
C VAL A 120 -2.60 -4.88 -3.69
N ARG A 121 -2.58 -3.55 -3.75
CA ARG A 121 -3.12 -2.67 -2.70
C ARG A 121 -4.61 -2.89 -2.38
N PRO A 122 -5.52 -3.18 -3.33
CA PRO A 122 -6.95 -3.36 -3.05
C PRO A 122 -7.26 -4.53 -2.11
N PHE A 123 -6.44 -5.59 -2.14
CA PHE A 123 -6.61 -6.77 -1.30
C PHE A 123 -6.32 -6.50 0.19
N GLN A 124 -5.86 -5.29 0.55
CA GLN A 124 -5.64 -4.91 1.94
C GLN A 124 -6.91 -4.38 2.66
N MET A 125 -7.97 -4.07 1.90
CA MET A 125 -9.21 -3.49 2.42
C MET A 125 -10.20 -4.56 2.85
#